data_AF-A0A5R9F6D2-F1
#
_entry.id   AF-A0A5R9F6D2-F1
#
_cell.length_a   1.000
_cell.length_b   1.000
_cell.length_c   1.000
_cell.angle_alpha   90.00
_cell.angle_beta   90.00
_cell.angle_gamma   90.00
#
_symmetry.space_group_name_H-M   'P 1'
#
loop_
_entity.id
_entity.type
_entity.pdbx_description
1 polymer ?
#
loop_
_entity_poly.entity_id
_entity_poly.type
_entity_poly.pdbx_seq_one_letter_code
_entity_poly.pdbx_strand_id
1 'polypeptide(L)'
;MTTSDVKDFQRSAGIKVDGIVGPQTVSVLKSAGSSSSFDRTLRIGSTGNDVEELQKKLKTLGHFTFYKTTNYYGTITADAVKSFQRANGLTADGIAGSNTFHALNKKSSFMKPTSGTLTAKTGMRWGSRHTGVDIAKAGTVSVVAAASGTVERSYYSSTYGNVVFIAHSIGGQKYTTVYAHMRERKVSAGQRVSQGQLLGHQGNTGDSYGQHLHFELHKGSWNINKTNMVDPLDYITL
;
A
#
# COMPACT_ATOMS: atom_id res chain seq x y z
N MET A 1 -26.13 -19.47 -14.90
CA MET A 1 -26.24 -20.48 -13.83
C MET A 1 -27.47 -21.29 -14.15
N THR A 2 -27.31 -22.55 -14.48
CA THR A 2 -28.41 -23.47 -14.80
C THR A 2 -29.07 -23.94 -13.50
N THR A 3 -30.30 -24.48 -13.59
CA THR A 3 -30.97 -25.12 -12.45
C THR A 3 -30.14 -26.29 -11.88
N SER A 4 -29.31 -26.93 -12.71
CA SER A 4 -28.36 -27.96 -12.25
C SER A 4 -27.28 -27.34 -11.37
N ASP A 5 -26.64 -26.26 -11.84
CA ASP A 5 -25.58 -25.56 -11.10
C ASP A 5 -26.07 -25.08 -9.73
N VAL A 6 -27.31 -24.61 -9.64
CA VAL A 6 -27.93 -24.16 -8.38
C VAL A 6 -28.14 -25.34 -7.43
N LYS A 7 -28.62 -26.48 -7.92
CA LYS A 7 -28.83 -27.68 -7.10
C LYS A 7 -27.51 -28.26 -6.61
N ASP A 8 -26.48 -28.27 -7.46
CA ASP A 8 -25.15 -28.76 -7.09
C ASP A 8 -24.50 -27.84 -6.05
N PHE A 9 -24.64 -26.53 -6.21
CA PHE A 9 -24.27 -25.56 -5.19
C PHE A 9 -25.03 -25.79 -3.88
N GLN A 10 -26.36 -25.92 -3.91
CA GLN A 10 -27.16 -26.15 -2.70
C GLN A 10 -26.78 -27.44 -1.97
N ARG A 11 -26.49 -28.52 -2.71
CA ARG A 11 -25.99 -29.79 -2.15
C ARG A 11 -24.65 -29.61 -1.47
N SER A 12 -23.68 -28.99 -2.16
CA SER A 12 -22.34 -28.74 -1.59
C SER A 12 -22.36 -27.77 -0.40
N ALA A 13 -23.29 -26.82 -0.41
CA ALA A 13 -23.49 -25.84 0.65
C ALA A 13 -24.28 -26.39 1.87
N GLY A 14 -24.81 -27.62 1.80
CA GLY A 14 -25.60 -28.20 2.89
C GLY A 14 -26.92 -27.45 3.16
N ILE A 15 -27.48 -26.77 2.16
CA ILE A 15 -28.76 -26.06 2.24
C ILE A 15 -29.85 -26.77 1.45
N LYS A 16 -31.10 -26.33 1.60
CA LYS A 16 -32.24 -26.90 0.86
C LYS A 16 -31.98 -26.91 -0.65
N VAL A 17 -32.12 -28.09 -1.26
CA VAL A 17 -31.85 -28.33 -2.68
C VAL A 17 -33.14 -28.22 -3.49
N ASP A 18 -33.53 -27.00 -3.83
CA ASP A 18 -34.73 -26.72 -4.64
C ASP A 18 -34.42 -26.19 -6.04
N GLY A 19 -33.16 -25.90 -6.35
CA GLY A 19 -32.72 -25.32 -7.62
C GLY A 19 -33.11 -23.85 -7.79
N ILE A 20 -33.57 -23.20 -6.72
CA ILE A 20 -33.99 -21.81 -6.71
C ILE A 20 -32.94 -20.98 -5.99
N VAL A 21 -32.54 -19.85 -6.58
CA VAL A 21 -31.64 -18.89 -5.92
C VAL A 21 -32.44 -18.04 -4.90
N GLY A 22 -32.94 -18.70 -3.84
CA GLY A 22 -33.72 -18.09 -2.77
C GLY A 22 -32.85 -17.45 -1.67
N PRO A 23 -33.45 -16.87 -0.60
CA PRO A 23 -32.72 -16.16 0.44
C PRO A 23 -31.60 -16.97 1.11
N GLN A 24 -31.79 -18.27 1.34
CA GLN A 24 -30.74 -19.15 1.89
C GLN A 24 -29.59 -19.34 0.89
N THR A 25 -29.89 -19.60 -0.38
CA THR A 25 -28.87 -19.73 -1.44
C THR A 25 -28.14 -18.42 -1.67
N VAL A 26 -28.85 -17.29 -1.70
CA VAL A 26 -28.25 -15.95 -1.75
C VAL A 26 -27.43 -15.66 -0.51
N SER A 27 -27.87 -16.08 0.68
CA SER A 27 -27.11 -15.91 1.92
C SER A 27 -25.81 -16.71 1.89
N VAL A 28 -25.81 -17.95 1.37
CA VAL A 28 -24.60 -18.76 1.23
C VAL A 28 -23.72 -18.27 0.08
N LEU A 29 -24.29 -17.81 -1.03
CA LEU A 29 -23.54 -17.17 -2.12
C LEU A 29 -22.91 -15.85 -1.66
N LYS A 30 -23.64 -15.07 -0.85
CA LYS A 30 -23.12 -13.86 -0.21
C LYS A 30 -22.08 -14.21 0.83
N SER A 31 -22.24 -15.22 1.68
CA SER A 31 -21.20 -15.61 2.64
C SER A 31 -19.99 -16.26 1.96
N ALA A 32 -20.17 -16.95 0.83
CA ALA A 32 -19.10 -17.46 -0.02
C ALA A 32 -18.41 -16.34 -0.82
N GLY A 33 -19.09 -15.21 -1.05
CA GLY A 33 -18.55 -14.00 -1.67
C GLY A 33 -18.21 -12.86 -0.67
N SER A 34 -18.40 -13.10 0.63
CA SER A 34 -18.30 -12.11 1.73
C SER A 34 -17.74 -12.75 3.00
N SER A 35 -17.05 -13.90 2.90
CA SER A 35 -16.15 -14.31 3.98
C SER A 35 -15.04 -13.28 4.01
N SER A 36 -14.88 -12.59 5.13
CA SER A 36 -13.68 -11.80 5.35
C SER A 36 -12.49 -12.72 5.06
N SER A 37 -11.51 -12.26 4.29
CA SER A 37 -10.41 -13.08 3.74
C SER A 37 -9.66 -13.94 4.76
N PHE A 38 -9.86 -13.69 6.06
CA PHE A 38 -9.01 -14.15 7.15
C PHE A 38 -9.77 -14.44 8.46
N ASP A 39 -10.87 -15.19 8.40
CA ASP A 39 -11.66 -15.56 9.59
C ASP A 39 -10.95 -16.56 10.54
N ARG A 40 -9.81 -17.13 10.13
CA ARG A 40 -9.03 -18.07 10.95
C ARG A 40 -7.52 -17.86 10.82
N THR A 41 -6.78 -18.30 11.83
CA THR A 41 -5.30 -18.27 11.82
C THR A 41 -4.74 -19.26 10.80
N LEU A 42 -3.85 -18.79 9.92
CA LEU A 42 -3.16 -19.61 8.92
C LEU A 42 -1.70 -19.83 9.31
N ARG A 43 -1.22 -21.06 9.12
CA ARG A 43 0.12 -21.54 9.47
C ARG A 43 0.51 -22.71 8.58
N ILE A 44 1.77 -23.18 8.69
CA ILE A 44 2.24 -24.36 7.95
C ILE A 44 1.23 -25.52 8.06
N GLY A 45 0.88 -26.10 6.93
CA GLY A 45 -0.12 -27.18 6.82
C GLY A 45 -1.54 -26.69 6.54
N SER A 46 -1.82 -25.39 6.66
CA SER A 46 -3.14 -24.84 6.29
C SER A 46 -3.38 -24.98 4.79
N THR A 47 -4.62 -25.32 4.42
CA THR A 47 -5.08 -25.35 3.03
C THR A 47 -6.36 -24.54 2.86
N GLY A 48 -6.61 -24.00 1.66
CA GLY A 48 -7.86 -23.32 1.32
C GLY A 48 -7.69 -22.09 0.42
N ASN A 49 -8.81 -21.48 0.05
CA ASN A 49 -8.85 -20.26 -0.76
C ASN A 49 -8.28 -19.05 0.00
N ASP A 50 -8.44 -19.02 1.33
CA ASP A 50 -7.87 -18.03 2.25
C ASP A 50 -6.33 -18.04 2.23
N VAL A 51 -5.72 -19.22 2.11
CA VAL A 51 -4.28 -19.38 1.89
C VAL A 51 -3.86 -18.79 0.56
N GLU A 52 -4.59 -19.09 -0.52
CA GLU A 52 -4.25 -18.54 -1.84
C GLU A 52 -4.39 -17.01 -1.86
N GLU A 53 -5.41 -16.47 -1.20
CA GLU A 53 -5.61 -15.03 -1.09
C GLU A 53 -4.51 -14.36 -0.26
N LEU A 54 -4.11 -14.96 0.86
CA LEU A 54 -2.95 -14.52 1.64
C LEU A 54 -1.70 -14.46 0.76
N GLN A 55 -1.42 -15.52 0.01
CA GLN A 55 -0.25 -15.58 -0.87
C GLN A 55 -0.34 -14.54 -2.00
N LYS A 56 -1.52 -14.30 -2.58
CA LYS A 56 -1.74 -13.23 -3.57
C LYS A 56 -1.43 -11.86 -2.97
N LYS A 57 -1.95 -11.55 -1.78
CA LYS A 57 -1.65 -10.28 -1.10
C LYS A 57 -0.16 -10.15 -0.78
N LEU A 58 0.47 -11.18 -0.22
CA LEU A 58 1.91 -11.17 0.06
C LEU A 58 2.74 -11.02 -1.22
N LYS A 59 2.28 -11.56 -2.36
CA LYS A 59 2.92 -11.41 -3.66
C LYS A 59 2.80 -9.99 -4.20
N THR A 60 1.61 -9.39 -4.11
CA THR A 60 1.39 -7.98 -4.46
C THR A 60 2.26 -7.05 -3.61
N LEU A 61 2.45 -7.39 -2.33
CA LEU A 61 3.31 -6.67 -1.39
C LEU A 61 4.80 -7.05 -1.50
N GLY A 62 5.20 -7.86 -2.48
CA GLY A 62 6.60 -8.21 -2.73
C GLY A 62 7.25 -9.20 -1.75
N HIS A 63 6.50 -9.76 -0.80
CA HIS A 63 7.01 -10.71 0.19
C HIS A 63 6.97 -12.18 -0.26
N PHE A 64 6.15 -12.50 -1.27
CA PHE A 64 6.00 -13.86 -1.78
C PHE A 64 6.66 -14.02 -3.15
N THR A 65 7.82 -14.68 -3.18
CA THR A 65 8.71 -14.75 -4.35
C THR A 65 8.45 -15.94 -5.27
N PHE A 66 7.62 -16.89 -4.86
CA PHE A 66 7.33 -18.06 -5.68
C PHE A 66 6.45 -17.70 -6.88
N TYR A 67 6.74 -18.32 -8.02
CA TYR A 67 6.20 -17.91 -9.32
C TYR A 67 4.68 -18.11 -9.43
N LYS A 68 4.09 -19.04 -8.68
CA LYS A 68 2.64 -19.27 -8.60
C LYS A 68 2.13 -19.19 -7.16
N THR A 69 0.89 -18.76 -6.98
CA THR A 69 0.18 -18.99 -5.71
C THR A 69 -0.49 -20.36 -5.74
N THR A 70 -0.73 -20.93 -4.57
CA THR A 70 -1.36 -22.22 -4.35
C THR A 70 -2.38 -22.08 -3.22
N ASN A 71 -3.13 -23.14 -2.98
CA ASN A 71 -4.02 -23.25 -1.83
C ASN A 71 -3.32 -23.90 -0.62
N TYR A 72 -2.00 -24.02 -0.58
CA TYR A 72 -1.25 -24.69 0.50
C TYR A 72 -0.22 -23.77 1.16
N TYR A 73 -0.30 -23.70 2.49
CA TYR A 73 0.61 -22.91 3.31
C TYR A 73 1.83 -23.75 3.67
N GLY A 74 2.87 -23.65 2.84
CA GLY A 74 4.16 -24.29 3.07
C GLY A 74 5.19 -23.39 3.73
N THR A 75 6.45 -23.85 3.76
CA THR A 75 7.60 -23.07 4.25
C THR A 75 7.76 -21.75 3.50
N ILE A 76 7.57 -21.75 2.18
CA ILE A 76 7.61 -20.53 1.35
C ILE A 76 6.57 -19.49 1.82
N THR A 77 5.35 -19.92 2.13
CA THR A 77 4.32 -19.01 2.65
C THR A 77 4.67 -18.51 4.05
N ALA A 78 5.18 -19.40 4.91
CA ALA A 78 5.63 -19.03 6.24
C ALA A 78 6.75 -17.98 6.20
N ASP A 79 7.72 -18.14 5.31
CA ASP A 79 8.84 -17.20 5.15
C ASP A 79 8.39 -15.87 4.56
N ALA A 80 7.43 -15.88 3.62
CA ALA A 80 6.79 -14.68 3.13
C ALA A 80 6.03 -13.93 4.24
N VAL A 81 5.31 -14.66 5.11
CA VAL A 81 4.63 -14.07 6.28
C VAL A 81 5.64 -13.50 7.27
N LYS A 82 6.74 -14.21 7.57
CA LYS A 82 7.82 -13.67 8.42
C LYS A 82 8.42 -12.40 7.81
N SER A 83 8.66 -12.39 6.51
CA SER A 83 9.16 -11.22 5.78
C SER A 83 8.21 -10.02 5.95
N PHE A 84 6.92 -10.23 5.71
CA PHE A 84 5.89 -9.22 5.90
C PHE A 84 5.79 -8.74 7.36
N GLN A 85 5.79 -9.67 8.31
CA GLN A 85 5.75 -9.37 9.75
C GLN A 85 6.93 -8.50 10.17
N ARG A 86 8.17 -8.83 9.75
CA ARG A 86 9.37 -8.02 10.02
C ARG A 86 9.24 -6.61 9.45
N ALA A 87 8.80 -6.48 8.19
CA ALA A 87 8.61 -5.18 7.55
C ALA A 87 7.58 -4.30 8.28
N ASN A 88 6.57 -4.93 8.89
CA ASN A 88 5.50 -4.26 9.62
C ASN A 88 5.73 -4.17 11.14
N GLY A 89 6.89 -4.59 11.66
CA GLY A 89 7.22 -4.52 13.08
C GLY A 89 6.38 -5.46 13.96
N LEU A 90 5.90 -6.57 13.39
CA LEU A 90 5.19 -7.63 14.10
C LEU A 90 6.16 -8.74 14.52
N THR A 91 5.74 -9.59 15.47
CA THR A 91 6.44 -10.84 15.77
C THR A 91 6.53 -11.70 14.51
N ALA A 92 7.75 -12.02 14.09
CA ALA A 92 8.02 -12.76 12.86
C ALA A 92 7.97 -14.28 13.07
N ASP A 93 6.83 -14.79 13.52
CA ASP A 93 6.59 -16.22 13.81
C ASP A 93 6.18 -17.03 12.56
N GLY A 94 5.84 -16.36 11.45
CA GLY A 94 5.38 -17.03 10.23
C GLY A 94 3.95 -17.56 10.33
N ILE A 95 3.18 -17.10 11.32
CA ILE A 95 1.77 -17.41 11.52
C ILE A 95 0.95 -16.18 11.10
N ALA A 96 0.08 -16.34 10.12
CA ALA A 96 -0.87 -15.31 9.76
C ALA A 96 -2.07 -15.39 10.73
N GLY A 97 -1.96 -14.68 11.84
CA GLY A 97 -3.04 -14.47 12.81
C GLY A 97 -3.67 -13.09 12.69
N SER A 98 -4.53 -12.73 13.65
CA SER A 98 -5.28 -11.47 13.67
C SER A 98 -4.40 -10.24 13.40
N ASN A 99 -3.25 -10.10 14.06
CA ASN A 99 -2.33 -8.97 13.87
C ASN A 99 -1.75 -8.91 12.45
N THR A 100 -1.37 -10.07 11.90
CA THR A 100 -0.87 -10.18 10.53
C THR A 100 -1.96 -9.78 9.54
N PHE A 101 -3.20 -10.26 9.73
CA PHE A 101 -4.33 -9.92 8.86
C PHE A 101 -4.76 -8.46 8.95
N HIS A 102 -4.74 -7.87 10.15
CA HIS A 102 -4.96 -6.43 10.32
C HIS A 102 -3.92 -5.62 9.55
N ALA A 103 -2.65 -6.02 9.60
CA ALA A 103 -1.60 -5.37 8.84
C ALA A 103 -1.77 -5.58 7.31
N LEU A 104 -2.14 -6.79 6.87
CA LEU A 104 -2.38 -7.10 5.45
C LEU A 104 -3.58 -6.35 4.87
N ASN A 105 -4.63 -6.18 5.68
CA ASN A 105 -5.84 -5.45 5.32
C ASN A 105 -5.77 -3.97 5.67
N LYS A 106 -4.63 -3.48 6.20
CA LYS A 106 -4.43 -2.06 6.43
C LYS A 106 -4.46 -1.38 5.08
N LYS A 107 -5.61 -0.77 4.76
CA LYS A 107 -5.77 0.13 3.62
C LYS A 107 -4.57 1.07 3.67
N SER A 108 -3.84 1.16 2.57
CA SER A 108 -2.72 2.09 2.42
C SER A 108 -3.14 3.42 3.04
N SER A 109 -2.47 3.80 4.13
CA SER A 109 -2.82 5.01 4.87
C SER A 109 -2.42 6.27 4.11
N PHE A 110 -1.77 6.10 2.96
CA PHE A 110 -1.22 7.12 2.10
C PHE A 110 -1.83 7.01 0.71
N MET A 111 -2.54 8.06 0.27
CA MET A 111 -3.04 8.12 -1.10
C MET A 111 -1.93 8.52 -2.07
N LYS A 112 -2.13 8.19 -3.36
CA LYS A 112 -1.29 8.68 -4.46
C LYS A 112 -1.24 10.22 -4.44
N PRO A 113 -0.04 10.83 -4.34
CA PRO A 113 0.09 12.27 -4.10
C PRO A 113 -0.10 13.13 -5.36
N THR A 114 -0.08 12.54 -6.55
CA THR A 114 -0.29 13.24 -7.83
C THR A 114 -0.70 12.24 -8.90
N SER A 115 -1.46 12.66 -9.91
CA SER A 115 -1.68 11.83 -11.11
C SER A 115 -0.42 11.77 -11.98
N GLY A 116 -0.27 10.72 -12.80
CA GLY A 116 0.84 10.55 -13.74
C GLY A 116 1.43 9.14 -13.74
N THR A 117 2.43 8.97 -14.60
CA THR A 117 3.17 7.72 -14.80
C THR A 117 4.37 7.68 -13.87
N LEU A 118 4.63 6.51 -13.28
CA LEU A 118 5.84 6.24 -12.51
C LEU A 118 7.05 6.20 -13.48
N THR A 119 7.89 7.23 -13.45
CA THR A 119 9.07 7.36 -14.31
C THR A 119 10.35 6.89 -13.62
N ALA A 120 10.34 6.84 -12.28
CA ALA A 120 11.46 6.34 -11.50
C ALA A 120 11.00 5.64 -10.21
N LYS A 121 11.69 4.55 -9.87
CA LYS A 121 11.53 3.84 -8.60
C LYS A 121 12.67 4.18 -7.63
N THR A 122 12.46 3.89 -6.35
CA THR A 122 13.50 3.91 -5.33
C THR A 122 14.64 2.98 -5.74
N GLY A 123 15.91 3.38 -5.58
CA GLY A 123 17.04 2.49 -5.84
C GLY A 123 18.33 3.16 -6.30
N MET A 124 19.37 2.34 -6.48
CA MET A 124 20.69 2.79 -6.91
C MET A 124 20.72 3.05 -8.41
N ARG A 125 21.24 4.20 -8.82
CA ARG A 125 21.45 4.59 -10.23
C ARG A 125 22.85 5.16 -10.38
N TRP A 126 23.72 4.46 -11.12
CA TRP A 126 25.04 4.98 -11.50
C TRP A 126 25.87 5.56 -10.34
N GLY A 127 25.89 4.89 -9.17
CA GLY A 127 26.60 5.39 -8.00
C GLY A 127 25.82 6.38 -7.12
N SER A 128 24.66 6.87 -7.57
CA SER A 128 23.78 7.81 -6.84
C SER A 128 22.44 7.15 -6.48
N ARG A 129 22.01 7.30 -5.22
CA ARG A 129 20.78 6.68 -4.71
C ARG A 129 19.57 7.57 -4.98
N HIS A 130 18.62 7.08 -5.76
CA HIS A 130 17.30 7.70 -5.91
C HIS A 130 16.45 7.38 -4.67
N THR A 131 16.11 8.41 -3.92
CA THR A 131 15.59 8.30 -2.54
C THR A 131 14.07 8.34 -2.43
N GLY A 132 13.39 8.16 -3.56
CA GLY A 132 11.96 8.19 -3.65
C GLY A 132 11.49 7.65 -4.99
N VAL A 133 10.29 8.05 -5.37
CA VAL A 133 9.67 7.73 -6.66
C VAL A 133 9.40 9.01 -7.43
N ASP A 134 9.53 8.94 -8.76
CA ASP A 134 9.18 10.07 -9.63
C ASP A 134 7.89 9.75 -10.37
N ILE A 135 6.95 10.70 -10.32
CA ILE A 135 5.66 10.61 -10.99
C ILE A 135 5.52 11.80 -11.93
N ALA A 136 5.41 11.55 -13.22
CA ALA A 136 5.39 12.61 -14.24
C ALA A 136 4.09 12.59 -15.05
N LYS A 137 3.58 13.79 -15.34
CA LYS A 137 2.50 14.03 -16.30
C LYS A 137 2.60 15.46 -16.82
N ALA A 138 2.37 15.68 -18.11
CA ALA A 138 2.39 17.01 -18.72
C ALA A 138 1.22 17.90 -18.24
N GLY A 139 1.39 19.22 -18.36
CA GLY A 139 0.36 20.23 -18.03
C GLY A 139 0.37 20.66 -16.57
N THR A 140 -0.74 21.21 -16.07
CA THR A 140 -0.86 21.60 -14.66
C THR A 140 -1.45 20.46 -13.84
N VAL A 141 -0.59 19.81 -13.07
CA VAL A 141 -0.92 18.58 -12.33
C VAL A 141 -0.79 18.83 -10.85
N SER A 142 -1.88 18.64 -10.11
CA SER A 142 -1.94 18.87 -8.66
C SER A 142 -1.09 17.87 -7.88
N VAL A 143 -0.43 18.37 -6.84
CA VAL A 143 0.25 17.61 -5.81
C VAL A 143 -0.52 17.78 -4.51
N VAL A 144 -0.93 16.68 -3.90
CA VAL A 144 -1.77 16.64 -2.70
C VAL A 144 -1.10 15.88 -1.56
N ALA A 145 -1.53 16.16 -0.33
CA ALA A 145 -1.06 15.44 0.85
C ALA A 145 -1.46 13.97 0.77
N ALA A 146 -0.48 13.09 0.84
CA ALA A 146 -0.67 11.64 0.80
C ALA A 146 -1.42 11.15 2.04
N ALA A 147 -1.27 11.80 3.19
CA ALA A 147 -2.03 11.54 4.40
C ALA A 147 -2.23 12.84 5.19
N SER A 148 -3.18 12.86 6.12
CA SER A 148 -3.35 13.98 7.04
C SER A 148 -2.11 14.13 7.93
N GLY A 149 -1.75 15.36 8.27
CA GLY A 149 -0.52 15.62 9.01
C GLY A 149 -0.28 17.09 9.32
N THR A 150 0.94 17.39 9.78
CA THR A 150 1.42 18.75 10.02
C THR A 150 2.63 19.01 9.14
N VAL A 151 2.63 20.13 8.43
CA VAL A 151 3.76 20.55 7.59
C VAL A 151 4.95 20.88 8.50
N GLU A 152 5.99 20.05 8.49
CA GLU A 152 7.22 20.32 9.26
C GLU A 152 8.07 21.39 8.59
N ARG A 153 8.13 21.40 7.25
CA ARG A 153 8.95 22.34 6.47
C ARG A 153 8.25 22.68 5.14
N SER A 154 8.38 23.91 4.69
CA SER A 154 7.94 24.38 3.37
C SER A 154 8.85 25.51 2.92
N TYR A 155 9.78 25.23 2.00
CA TYR A 155 10.82 26.17 1.59
C TYR A 155 11.41 25.83 0.22
N TYR A 156 12.24 26.73 -0.32
CA TYR A 156 12.97 26.51 -1.57
C TYR A 156 14.35 25.96 -1.27
N SER A 157 14.70 24.83 -1.89
CA SER A 157 16.00 24.17 -1.80
C SER A 157 16.68 24.22 -3.17
N SER A 158 17.99 24.40 -3.21
CA SER A 158 18.75 24.31 -4.47
C SER A 158 18.66 22.93 -5.11
N THR A 159 18.52 21.86 -4.32
CA THR A 159 18.39 20.48 -4.81
C THR A 159 16.92 20.09 -4.99
N TYR A 160 16.12 20.11 -3.93
CA TYR A 160 14.71 19.70 -4.02
C TYR A 160 13.80 20.72 -4.71
N GLY A 161 14.26 21.93 -5.01
CA GLY A 161 13.42 23.00 -5.54
C GLY A 161 12.37 23.44 -4.51
N ASN A 162 11.16 23.74 -4.98
CA ASN A 162 10.05 23.96 -4.06
C ASN A 162 9.65 22.63 -3.40
N VAL A 163 9.84 22.56 -2.08
CA VAL A 163 9.63 21.34 -1.33
C VAL A 163 8.73 21.53 -0.10
N VAL A 164 7.90 20.54 0.18
CA VAL A 164 7.07 20.44 1.39
C VAL A 164 7.36 19.13 2.10
N PHE A 165 7.48 19.17 3.43
CA PHE A 165 7.67 18.02 4.30
C PHE A 165 6.47 17.94 5.25
N ILE A 166 5.82 16.78 5.34
CA ILE A 166 4.66 16.59 6.23
C ILE A 166 4.95 15.45 7.19
N ALA A 167 4.81 15.71 8.49
CA ALA A 167 4.78 14.66 9.50
C ALA A 167 3.37 14.12 9.69
N HIS A 168 3.30 12.80 9.82
CA HIS A 168 2.07 12.04 10.03
C HIS A 168 2.22 11.18 11.28
N SER A 169 1.11 10.96 11.98
CA SER A 169 0.98 9.90 12.99
C SER A 169 -0.11 8.95 12.52
N ILE A 170 0.29 7.73 12.13
CA ILE A 170 -0.61 6.75 11.53
C ILE A 170 -0.52 5.47 12.34
N GLY A 171 -1.58 5.17 13.11
CA GLY A 171 -1.58 4.04 14.04
C GLY A 171 -0.48 4.14 15.09
N GLY A 172 -0.21 5.35 15.59
CA GLY A 172 0.85 5.62 16.59
C GLY A 172 2.28 5.67 16.02
N GLN A 173 2.51 5.21 14.79
CA GLN A 173 3.81 5.31 14.12
C GLN A 173 3.96 6.68 13.44
N LYS A 174 5.09 7.35 13.70
CA LYS A 174 5.48 8.58 12.99
C LYS A 174 5.95 8.23 11.57
N TYR A 175 5.52 9.02 10.60
CA TYR A 175 6.05 9.03 9.24
C TYR A 175 6.32 10.46 8.79
N THR A 176 7.21 10.63 7.83
CA THR A 176 7.40 11.90 7.11
C THR A 176 7.30 11.65 5.61
N THR A 177 6.54 12.48 4.90
CA THR A 177 6.51 12.50 3.42
C THR A 177 7.18 13.77 2.90
N VAL A 178 7.81 13.66 1.73
CA VAL A 178 8.50 14.78 1.06
C VAL A 178 7.94 14.93 -0.35
N TYR A 179 7.59 16.17 -0.73
CA TYR A 179 7.04 16.54 -2.02
C TYR A 179 7.98 17.55 -2.66
N ALA A 180 8.77 17.14 -3.65
CA ALA A 180 9.85 17.96 -4.23
C ALA A 180 9.67 18.27 -5.72
N HIS A 181 10.52 19.15 -6.22
CA HIS A 181 10.54 19.72 -7.57
C HIS A 181 9.25 20.44 -7.97
N MET A 182 8.39 20.78 -7.01
CA MET A 182 7.11 21.43 -7.29
C MET A 182 7.32 22.78 -7.97
N ARG A 183 6.34 23.24 -8.75
CA ARG A 183 6.39 24.58 -9.36
C ARG A 183 6.13 25.69 -8.33
N GLU A 184 5.33 25.38 -7.32
CA GLU A 184 4.94 26.30 -6.25
C GLU A 184 4.52 25.50 -5.00
N ARG A 185 4.50 26.17 -3.85
CA ARG A 185 3.99 25.64 -2.57
C ARG A 185 2.76 26.46 -2.17
N LYS A 186 1.68 25.78 -1.76
CA LYS A 186 0.43 26.38 -1.28
C LYS A 186 0.24 26.25 0.25
N VAL A 187 1.25 25.71 0.94
CA VAL A 187 1.21 25.48 2.38
C VAL A 187 2.49 25.97 3.07
N SER A 188 2.39 26.27 4.36
CA SER A 188 3.48 26.81 5.18
C SER A 188 3.82 25.89 6.36
N ALA A 189 5.04 26.03 6.92
CA ALA A 189 5.44 25.27 8.10
C ALA A 189 4.48 25.52 9.29
N GLY A 190 4.18 24.46 10.04
CA GLY A 190 3.20 24.45 11.14
C GLY A 190 1.75 24.23 10.71
N GLN A 191 1.43 24.35 9.43
CA GLN A 191 0.06 24.16 8.93
C GLN A 191 -0.38 22.69 9.08
N ARG A 192 -1.58 22.47 9.62
CA ARG A 192 -2.25 21.16 9.54
C ARG A 192 -2.88 20.99 8.16
N VAL A 193 -2.73 19.80 7.60
CA VAL A 193 -3.29 19.44 6.30
C VAL A 193 -4.05 18.13 6.38
N SER A 194 -5.13 18.02 5.61
CA SER A 194 -5.88 16.77 5.46
C SER A 194 -5.33 15.95 4.30
N GLN A 195 -5.48 14.62 4.36
CA GLN A 195 -5.25 13.74 3.21
C GLN A 195 -6.02 14.27 1.99
N GLY A 196 -5.35 14.38 0.83
CA GLY A 196 -5.91 14.93 -0.40
C GLY A 196 -5.90 16.45 -0.52
N GLN A 197 -5.47 17.18 0.53
CA GLN A 197 -5.36 18.63 0.46
C GLN A 197 -4.27 19.05 -0.52
N LEU A 198 -4.56 20.05 -1.36
CA LEU A 198 -3.62 20.64 -2.31
C LEU A 198 -2.39 21.23 -1.60
N LEU A 199 -1.20 20.80 -2.02
CA LEU A 199 0.08 21.30 -1.55
C LEU A 199 0.77 22.19 -2.60
N GLY A 200 0.45 21.99 -3.88
CA GLY A 200 1.08 22.66 -4.99
C GLY A 200 0.81 21.95 -6.30
N HIS A 201 1.69 22.15 -7.28
CA HIS A 201 1.61 21.54 -8.59
C HIS A 201 2.97 20.94 -8.97
N GLN A 202 2.95 19.89 -9.79
CA GLN A 202 4.18 19.37 -10.41
C GLN A 202 4.94 20.50 -11.09
N GLY A 203 6.26 20.39 -11.06
CA GLY A 203 7.17 21.36 -11.63
C GLY A 203 8.50 20.73 -12.00
N ASN A 204 9.48 21.60 -12.21
CA ASN A 204 10.84 21.25 -12.57
C ASN A 204 11.81 22.23 -11.88
N THR A 205 11.64 22.43 -10.57
CA THR A 205 12.48 23.36 -9.81
C THR A 205 13.57 22.61 -9.04
N GLY A 206 14.66 23.31 -8.72
CA GLY A 206 15.85 22.69 -8.14
C GLY A 206 16.63 21.88 -9.18
N ASP A 207 17.29 20.82 -8.73
CA ASP A 207 18.07 19.91 -9.55
C ASP A 207 17.16 18.87 -10.20
N SER A 208 16.61 19.21 -11.38
CA SER A 208 15.51 18.47 -12.01
C SER A 208 15.54 18.64 -13.54
N TYR A 209 15.30 17.56 -14.29
CA TYR A 209 15.49 17.51 -15.76
C TYR A 209 14.19 17.41 -16.57
N GLY A 210 13.04 17.66 -15.94
CA GLY A 210 11.73 17.63 -16.59
C GLY A 210 10.60 17.65 -15.58
N GLN A 211 9.38 17.98 -15.99
CA GLN A 211 8.26 18.09 -15.06
C GLN A 211 7.93 16.76 -14.39
N HIS A 212 8.04 16.70 -13.06
CA HIS A 212 7.60 15.57 -12.24
C HIS A 212 7.34 15.99 -10.79
N LEU A 213 6.80 15.06 -10.01
CA LEU A 213 6.91 15.07 -8.55
C LEU A 213 7.95 14.04 -8.14
N HIS A 214 8.97 14.46 -7.39
CA HIS A 214 9.78 13.53 -6.59
C HIS A 214 9.13 13.37 -5.22
N PHE A 215 8.78 12.13 -4.89
CA PHE A 215 8.07 11.78 -3.66
C PHE A 215 8.87 10.82 -2.80
N GLU A 216 9.16 11.22 -1.56
CA GLU A 216 9.85 10.37 -0.58
C GLU A 216 8.90 10.00 0.58
N LEU A 217 9.14 8.82 1.17
CA LEU A 217 8.46 8.36 2.38
C LEU A 217 9.50 7.87 3.40
N HIS A 218 9.32 8.30 4.64
CA HIS A 218 10.20 7.98 5.76
C HIS A 218 9.38 7.39 6.91
N LYS A 219 9.82 6.24 7.45
CA LYS A 219 9.26 5.64 8.66
C LYS A 219 9.92 6.28 9.90
N GLY A 220 9.44 7.46 10.25
CA GLY A 220 9.96 8.31 11.33
C GLY A 220 10.21 9.73 10.81
N SER A 221 10.95 10.54 11.58
CA SER A 221 11.33 11.89 11.17
C SER A 221 12.31 11.87 10.00
N TRP A 222 12.09 12.67 8.96
CA TRP A 222 13.09 12.88 7.90
C TRP A 222 14.43 13.35 8.49
N ASN A 223 15.54 12.87 7.92
CA ASN A 223 16.89 13.32 8.26
C ASN A 223 17.77 13.36 7.00
N ILE A 224 18.84 14.17 7.03
CA ILE A 224 19.73 14.41 5.88
C ILE A 224 20.38 13.11 5.35
N ASN A 225 20.67 12.16 6.25
CA ASN A 225 21.26 10.86 5.91
C ASN A 225 20.21 9.86 5.40
N LYS A 226 18.92 10.24 5.42
CA LYS A 226 17.76 9.46 4.95
C LYS A 226 17.72 8.04 5.52
N THR A 227 18.20 7.85 6.76
CA THR A 227 18.38 6.53 7.39
C THR A 227 17.09 5.74 7.58
N ASN A 228 15.95 6.41 7.56
CA ASN A 228 14.62 5.83 7.76
C ASN A 228 13.73 5.91 6.51
N MET A 229 14.33 6.16 5.35
CA MET A 229 13.65 6.10 4.06
C MET A 229 13.14 4.67 3.80
N VAL A 230 11.93 4.57 3.29
CA VAL A 230 11.29 3.32 2.83
C VAL A 230 10.87 3.49 1.38
N ASP A 231 10.66 2.40 0.65
CA ASP A 231 10.12 2.50 -0.71
C ASP A 231 8.65 2.96 -0.63
N PRO A 232 8.27 4.12 -1.22
CA PRO A 232 6.89 4.55 -1.26
C PRO A 232 5.93 3.52 -1.85
N LEU A 233 6.39 2.67 -2.77
CA LEU A 233 5.56 1.64 -3.41
C LEU A 233 5.10 0.53 -2.46
N ASP A 234 5.78 0.34 -1.32
CA ASP A 234 5.34 -0.59 -0.27
C ASP A 234 4.12 -0.05 0.49
N TYR A 235 3.86 1.26 0.38
CA TYR A 235 2.86 1.97 1.16
C TYR A 235 1.79 2.64 0.30
N ILE A 236 2.00 2.83 -1.00
CA ILE A 236 1.09 3.54 -1.90
C ILE A 236 0.96 2.76 -3.20
N THR A 237 -0.27 2.56 -3.65
CA THR A 237 -0.53 2.09 -5.02
C THR A 237 -0.55 3.28 -5.97
N LEU A 238 0.40 3.31 -6.92
CA LEU A 238 0.54 4.37 -7.94
C LEU A 238 -0.06 3.95 -9.28
#